data_AF-A0A950HRL3-F1
#
_entry.id   AF-A0A950HRL3-F1
#
_cell.length_a   1.000
_cell.length_b   1.000
_cell.length_c   1.000
_cell.angle_alpha   90.00
_cell.angle_beta   90.00
_cell.angle_gamma   90.00
#
_symmetry.space_group_name_H-M   'P 1'
#
loop_
_entity.id
_entity.type
_entity.pdbx_description
1 polymer ?
#
loop_
_entity_poly.entity_id
_entity_poly.type
_entity_poly.pdbx_seq_one_letter_code
_entity_poly.pdbx_strand_id
1 'polypeptide(L)'
;IIASMAGLLYAARLGSVRGDMAEGFELDIITIVLLGGVSIFGGSGNIAGIGLSILVILNLRNGMGLANITGNTQTSVIGALLILSVLVPNMAQAIHNRWRGRET
;
A
#
# COMPACT_ATOMS: atom_id res chain seq x y z
N ILE A 1 14.35 -14.51 -5.57
CA ILE A 1 15.57 -13.69 -5.51
C ILE A 1 15.37 -12.34 -4.80
N ILE A 2 14.39 -11.50 -5.19
CA ILE A 2 14.18 -10.20 -4.52
C ILE A 2 13.71 -10.40 -3.07
N ALA A 3 12.77 -11.31 -2.82
CA ALA A 3 12.29 -11.62 -1.47
C ALA A 3 13.41 -12.15 -0.54
N SER A 4 14.32 -12.98 -1.06
CA SER A 4 15.47 -13.48 -0.28
C SER A 4 16.49 -12.38 0.02
N MET A 5 16.75 -11.46 -0.93
CA MET A 5 17.60 -10.29 -0.67
C MET A 5 16.97 -9.34 0.37
N ALA A 6 15.67 -9.06 0.26
CA ALA A 6 14.95 -8.24 1.23
C ALA A 6 15.02 -8.83 2.65
N GLY A 7 14.82 -10.14 2.78
CA GLY A 7 14.96 -10.85 4.06
C GLY A 7 16.37 -10.75 4.65
N LEU A 8 17.42 -10.91 3.82
CA LEU A 8 18.81 -10.76 4.27
C LEU A 8 19.13 -9.33 4.73
N LEU A 9 18.67 -8.31 4.02
CA LEU A 9 18.85 -6.91 4.41
C LEU A 9 18.13 -6.59 5.73
N TYR A 10 16.92 -7.12 5.90
CA TYR A 10 16.15 -6.94 7.13
C TYR A 10 16.81 -7.65 8.33
N ALA A 11 17.32 -8.87 8.12
CA ALA A 11 18.09 -9.61 9.11
C ALA A 11 19.36 -8.86 9.54
N ALA A 12 20.10 -8.30 8.57
CA ALA A 12 21.30 -7.51 8.83
C ALA A 12 21.00 -6.23 9.64
N ARG A 13 19.83 -5.61 9.42
CA ARG A 13 19.40 -4.41 10.15
C ARG A 13 19.06 -4.69 11.61
N LEU A 14 18.36 -5.80 11.90
CA LEU A 14 17.86 -6.11 13.25
C LEU A 14 18.81 -7.02 14.05
N GLY A 15 19.80 -7.63 13.40
CA GLY A 15 20.74 -8.57 14.04
C GLY A 15 20.11 -9.89 14.48
N SER A 16 18.80 -10.05 14.33
CA SER A 16 18.04 -11.27 14.63
C SER A 16 16.84 -11.36 13.71
N VAL A 17 16.37 -12.58 13.45
CA VAL A 17 15.18 -12.85 12.64
C VAL A 17 14.25 -13.72 13.46
N ARG A 18 13.03 -13.24 13.66
CA ARG A 18 11.92 -14.01 14.23
C ARG A 18 10.82 -14.09 13.18
N GLY A 19 10.07 -15.19 13.19
CA GLY A 19 9.03 -15.45 12.18
C GLY A 19 7.86 -14.45 12.21
N ASP A 20 7.68 -13.75 13.33
CA ASP A 20 6.63 -12.76 13.59
C ASP A 20 7.05 -11.32 13.22
N MET A 21 8.30 -11.09 12.80
CA MET A 21 8.81 -9.72 12.62
C MET A 21 8.18 -8.90 11.49
N ALA A 22 7.52 -9.55 10.53
CA ALA A 22 6.80 -8.91 9.44
C ALA A 22 5.27 -8.90 9.65
N GLU A 23 4.81 -9.38 10.81
CA GLU A 23 3.38 -9.40 11.13
C GLU A 23 2.85 -7.96 11.17
N GLY A 24 1.76 -7.70 10.44
CA GLY A 24 1.19 -6.37 10.27
C GLY A 24 1.81 -5.52 9.15
N PHE A 25 2.90 -5.94 8.51
CA PHE A 25 3.43 -5.22 7.33
C PHE A 25 2.59 -5.49 6.07
N GLU A 26 1.80 -6.55 6.07
CA GLU A 26 0.98 -6.99 4.93
C GLU A 26 0.01 -5.88 4.48
N LEU A 27 -0.68 -5.27 5.44
CA LEU A 27 -1.63 -4.20 5.18
C LEU A 27 -0.93 -2.96 4.62
N ASP A 28 0.23 -2.60 5.16
CA ASP A 28 1.05 -1.48 4.68
C ASP A 28 1.53 -1.74 3.25
N ILE A 29 2.02 -2.95 2.97
CA ILE A 29 2.52 -3.35 1.65
C ILE A 29 1.39 -3.28 0.62
N ILE A 30 0.23 -3.89 0.91
CA ILE A 30 -0.91 -3.87 -0.02
C ILE A 30 -1.36 -2.43 -0.29
N THR A 31 -1.42 -1.59 0.74
CA THR A 31 -1.81 -0.17 0.60
C THR A 31 -0.82 0.60 -0.28
N ILE A 32 0.48 0.43 -0.05
CA ILE A 32 1.54 1.09 -0.84
C ILE A 32 1.44 0.72 -2.32
N VAL A 33 1.24 -0.56 -2.62
CA VAL A 33 1.26 -1.08 -3.99
C VAL A 33 0.01 -0.63 -4.74
N LEU A 34 -1.15 -0.61 -4.08
CA LEU A 34 -2.41 -0.14 -4.65
C LEU A 34 -2.44 1.38 -4.84
N LEU A 35 -1.94 2.13 -3.86
CA LEU A 35 -1.80 3.59 -3.98
C LEU A 35 -0.85 3.95 -5.13
N GLY A 36 0.16 3.12 -5.39
CA GLY A 36 1.08 3.24 -6.52
C GLY A 36 0.47 2.95 -7.89
N GLY A 37 -0.82 2.62 -7.95
CA GLY A 37 -1.54 2.40 -9.20
C GLY A 37 -1.34 1.00 -9.78
N VAL A 38 -0.97 0.02 -8.97
CA VAL A 38 -0.96 -1.39 -9.40
C VAL A 38 -2.37 -1.95 -9.37
N SER A 39 -2.74 -2.65 -10.43
CA SER A 39 -4.04 -3.31 -10.55
C SER A 39 -4.20 -4.47 -9.56
N ILE A 40 -5.32 -4.49 -8.82
CA ILE A 40 -5.73 -5.62 -7.96
C ILE A 40 -5.95 -6.89 -8.77
N PHE A 41 -6.52 -6.75 -9.98
CA PHE A 41 -6.86 -7.85 -10.87
C PHE A 41 -5.66 -8.32 -11.72
N GLY A 42 -4.48 -7.73 -11.51
CA GLY A 42 -3.27 -8.02 -12.26
C GLY A 42 -3.21 -7.34 -13.63
N GLY A 43 -2.07 -7.51 -14.32
CA GLY A 43 -1.86 -7.10 -15.71
C GLY A 43 -1.32 -5.68 -15.94
N SER A 44 -1.34 -4.78 -14.95
CA SER A 44 -0.78 -3.43 -15.10
C SER A 44 -0.38 -2.78 -13.77
N GLY A 45 0.70 -1.99 -13.80
CA GLY A 45 1.23 -1.23 -12.67
C GLY A 45 2.54 -0.56 -13.03
N ASN A 46 2.91 0.53 -12.35
CA ASN A 46 4.15 1.27 -12.61
C ASN A 46 5.04 1.34 -11.37
N ILE A 47 6.29 0.89 -11.49
CA ILE A 47 7.29 0.92 -10.40
C ILE A 47 7.56 2.36 -9.93
N ALA A 48 7.56 3.34 -10.84
CA ALA A 48 7.79 4.74 -10.46
C ALA A 48 6.66 5.28 -9.55
N GLY A 49 5.41 4.87 -9.79
CA GLY A 49 4.28 5.21 -8.93
C GLY A 49 4.37 4.58 -7.54
N ILE A 50 4.86 3.33 -7.48
CA ILE A 50 5.14 2.64 -6.20
C ILE A 50 6.21 3.39 -5.40
N GLY A 51 7.28 3.85 -6.06
CA GLY A 51 8.33 4.64 -5.39
C GLY A 51 7.79 5.90 -4.71
N LEU A 52 6.93 6.66 -5.39
CA LEU A 52 6.26 7.84 -4.80
C LEU A 52 5.33 7.44 -3.65
N SER A 53 4.62 6.32 -3.79
CA SER A 53 3.68 5.83 -2.77
C SER A 53 4.38 5.38 -1.50
N ILE A 54 5.53 4.72 -1.63
CA ILE A 54 6.39 4.38 -0.50
C ILE A 54 6.79 5.64 0.26
N LEU A 55 7.18 6.71 -0.44
CA LEU A 55 7.54 7.97 0.21
C LEU A 55 6.36 8.59 0.95
N VAL A 56 5.16 8.58 0.36
CA VAL A 56 3.95 9.11 1.00
C VAL A 56 3.60 8.33 2.26
N ILE A 57 3.50 7.00 2.17
CA ILE A 57 3.13 6.15 3.33
C ILE A 57 4.22 6.21 4.41
N LEU A 58 5.50 6.23 4.03
CA LEU A 58 6.60 6.34 4.99
C LEU A 58 6.58 7.69 5.71
N ASN A 59 6.36 8.80 5.00
CA ASN A 59 6.19 10.11 5.63
C ASN A 59 4.96 10.17 6.53
N LEU A 60 3.85 9.56 6.11
CA LEU A 60 2.63 9.49 6.91
C LEU A 60 2.86 8.69 8.20
N ARG A 61 3.53 7.54 8.14
CA ARG A 61 3.93 6.76 9.33
C ARG A 61 4.87 7.53 10.25
N ASN A 62 5.91 8.14 9.70
CA ASN A 62 6.85 8.92 10.51
C ASN A 62 6.16 10.14 11.13
N GLY A 63 5.31 10.84 10.38
CA GLY A 63 4.52 11.98 10.87
C GLY A 63 3.55 11.59 11.99
N MET A 64 2.82 10.49 11.83
CA MET A 64 1.95 9.95 12.87
C MET A 64 2.75 9.49 14.10
N GLY A 65 3.94 8.90 13.90
CA GLY A 65 4.85 8.53 14.96
C GLY A 65 5.34 9.73 15.77
N LEU A 66 5.71 10.83 15.10
CA LEU A 66 6.09 12.09 15.74
C LEU A 66 4.91 12.72 16.50
N ALA A 67 3.70 12.58 15.97
CA ALA A 67 2.46 13.00 16.63
C ALA A 67 2.03 12.08 17.79
N ASN A 68 2.84 11.07 18.17
CA ASN A 68 2.54 10.10 19.24
C ASN A 68 1.23 9.32 19.02
N ILE A 69 0.83 9.10 17.77
CA ILE A 69 -0.35 8.29 17.44
C ILE A 69 -0.04 6.81 17.68
N THR A 70 -0.93 6.12 18.38
CA THR A 70 -0.78 4.70 18.74
C THR A 70 -0.77 3.79 17.50
N GLY A 71 -0.05 2.67 17.57
CA GLY A 71 0.08 1.73 16.45
C GLY A 71 -1.27 1.24 15.91
N ASN A 72 -2.24 0.96 16.79
CA ASN A 72 -3.59 0.57 16.38
C ASN A 72 -4.28 1.63 15.52
N THR A 73 -4.19 2.90 15.90
CA THR A 73 -4.77 4.00 15.12
C THR A 73 -4.04 4.18 13.80
N GLN A 74 -2.71 4.02 13.75
CA GLN A 74 -1.97 4.04 12.49
C GLN A 74 -2.46 2.95 11.53
N THR A 75 -2.63 1.72 12.00
CA THR A 75 -3.15 0.62 11.18
C THR A 75 -4.58 0.90 10.69
N SER A 76 -5.44 1.49 11.52
CA SER A 76 -6.79 1.91 11.09
C SER A 76 -6.75 2.98 9.99
N VAL A 77 -5.84 3.96 10.09
CA VAL A 77 -5.67 5.01 9.06
C VAL A 77 -5.17 4.41 7.75
N ILE A 78 -4.18 3.50 7.81
CA ILE A 78 -3.64 2.86 6.61
C ILE A 78 -4.71 1.95 5.97
N GLY A 79 -5.51 1.24 6.78
CA GLY A 79 -6.64 0.45 6.29
C GLY A 79 -7.70 1.31 5.59
N ALA A 80 -8.00 2.49 6.14
CA ALA A 80 -8.89 3.45 5.48
C ALA A 80 -8.31 3.95 4.15
N LEU A 81 -7.01 4.24 4.10
CA LEU A 81 -6.31 4.61 2.86
C LEU A 81 -6.39 3.51 1.80
N LEU A 82 -6.24 2.25 2.18
CA LEU A 82 -6.40 1.11 1.27
C LEU A 82 -7.80 1.11 0.65
N ILE A 83 -8.84 1.19 1.48
CA ILE A 83 -10.23 1.18 1.00
C ILE A 83 -10.46 2.32 0.01
N LEU A 84 -10.00 3.53 0.34
CA LEU A 84 -10.10 4.69 -0.54
C LEU A 84 -9.33 4.48 -1.86
N SER A 85 -8.11 3.94 -1.78
CA SER A 85 -7.27 3.67 -2.95
C SER A 85 -7.92 2.69 -3.93
N VAL A 86 -8.77 1.78 -3.45
CA VAL A 86 -9.51 0.84 -4.29
C VAL A 86 -10.83 1.44 -4.78
N LEU A 87 -11.56 2.09 -3.89
CA LEU A 87 -12.91 2.54 -4.17
C LEU A 87 -12.95 3.69 -5.18
N VAL A 88 -12.04 4.66 -5.05
CA VAL A 88 -11.98 5.83 -5.94
C VAL A 88 -11.82 5.44 -7.43
N PRO A 89 -10.80 4.65 -7.83
CA PRO A 89 -10.64 4.26 -9.23
C PRO A 89 -11.76 3.34 -9.71
N ASN A 90 -12.27 2.44 -8.85
CA ASN A 90 -13.36 1.54 -9.21
C ASN A 90 -14.66 2.32 -9.49
N MET A 91 -15.02 3.26 -8.62
CA MET A 91 -16.20 4.12 -8.82
C MET A 91 -16.06 5.00 -10.06
N ALA A 92 -14.88 5.57 -10.30
CA ALA A 92 -14.63 6.38 -11.50
C ALA A 92 -14.83 5.56 -12.79
N GLN A 93 -14.33 4.31 -12.82
CA GLN A 93 -14.53 3.40 -13.95
C GLN A 93 -15.99 2.95 -14.10
N ALA A 94 -16.67 2.64 -13.00
CA ALA A 94 -18.07 2.24 -13.00
C ALA A 94 -18.99 3.34 -13.55
N ILE A 95 -18.70 4.60 -13.20
CA ILE A 95 -19.40 5.76 -13.76
C ILE A 95 -19.10 5.86 -15.26
N HIS A 96 -17.83 5.79 -15.68
CA HIS A 96 -17.46 5.89 -17.09
C HIS A 96 -18.17 4.84 -17.97
N ASN A 97 -18.28 3.60 -17.50
CA ASN A 97 -18.96 2.52 -18.24
C ASN A 97 -20.46 2.77 -18.41
N ARG A 98 -21.12 3.44 -17.45
CA ARG A 98 -22.55 3.77 -17.56
C ARG A 98 -22.86 4.82 -18.62
N TRP A 99 -21.91 5.69 -18.96
CA TRP A 99 -22.11 6.71 -20.00
C TRP A 99 -22.02 6.14 -21.41
N ARG A 100 -21.21 5.10 -21.64
CA ARG A 100 -21.04 4.45 -22.96
C ARG A 100 -22.18 3.51 -23.37
N GLY A 101 -22.98 3.02 -22.43
CA GLY A 101 -24.08 2.09 -22.70
C GLY A 101 -25.38 2.73 -23.22
N ARG A 102 -25.37 3.98 -23.69
CA ARG A 102 -26.57 4.71 -24.16
C ARG A 102 -26.60 5.00 -25.66
N GLU A 103 -25.65 4.46 -26.43
CA GLU A 103 -25.51 4.71 -27.89
C GLU A 103 -25.91 3.52 -28.78
N THR A 104 -26.63 2.52 -28.26
CA THR A 104 -27.28 1.46 -29.06
C THR A 104 -28.76 1.40 -28.73
#